data_AF-A0A441U2L8-F1
#
_entry.id   AF-A0A441U2L8-F1
#
_cell.length_a   1.000
_cell.length_b   1.000
_cell.length_c   1.000
_cell.angle_alpha   90.00
_cell.angle_beta   90.00
_cell.angle_gamma   90.00
#
_symmetry.space_group_name_H-M   'P 1'
#
loop_
_entity.id
_entity.type
_entity.pdbx_description
1 polymer ?
#
loop_
_entity_poly.entity_id
_entity_poly.type
_entity_poly.pdbx_seq_one_letter_code
_entity_poly.pdbx_strand_id
1 'polypeptide(L)'
;MIAAAAFADIDGWRNFVGEWITELSFSDMVEKEARGLAGHLDTLLDIDPDLWSACGKAHTALRVALGVVQMSPDVKIKGSVGILAYGSLINDPGAEISAATARTLSADVATLFPVEFARSSSSRKNAPTLVPVENGERVKAVIFVLADEVTISQARDMLWRRETRNATGIYRQPVNPTNKSVFVKEINQFHGIDKVLYTSIAANIETLTAEHLADLAIQSAKAVSAGELAAGLDGITYLHHAISAGIKTHLSNDYRSAILQKSGCVDLPAAIQKLTAPATREHDK
;
A
#
# COMPACT_ATOMS: atom_id res chain seq x y z
N MET A 1 -32.38 -23.16 -11.85
CA MET A 1 -31.24 -24.03 -12.23
C MET A 1 -31.50 -24.94 -13.43
N ILE A 2 -32.64 -25.65 -13.55
CA ILE A 2 -32.86 -26.57 -14.69
C ILE A 2 -32.83 -25.85 -16.06
N ALA A 3 -33.34 -24.62 -16.14
CA ALA A 3 -33.28 -23.81 -17.36
C ALA A 3 -31.87 -23.34 -17.75
N ALA A 4 -30.96 -23.17 -16.77
CA ALA A 4 -29.59 -22.72 -17.03
C ALA A 4 -28.73 -23.84 -17.65
N ALA A 5 -29.04 -25.11 -17.39
CA ALA A 5 -28.32 -26.24 -17.99
C ALA A 5 -28.63 -26.48 -19.48
N ALA A 6 -29.56 -25.72 -20.07
CA ALA A 6 -29.99 -25.86 -21.46
C ALA A 6 -29.21 -24.99 -22.46
N PHE A 7 -28.33 -24.11 -21.97
CA PHE A 7 -27.53 -23.24 -22.83
C PHE A 7 -26.32 -24.01 -23.36
N ALA A 8 -26.17 -24.04 -24.69
CA ALA A 8 -25.06 -24.70 -25.36
C ALA A 8 -23.78 -23.84 -25.37
N ASP A 9 -23.91 -22.53 -25.15
CA ASP A 9 -22.82 -21.57 -25.13
C ASP A 9 -22.70 -20.87 -23.77
N ILE A 10 -21.45 -20.65 -23.34
CA ILE A 10 -21.14 -20.12 -22.00
C ILE A 10 -21.54 -18.65 -21.86
N ASP A 11 -21.52 -17.87 -22.93
CA ASP A 11 -21.86 -16.44 -22.89
C ASP A 11 -23.37 -16.23 -22.77
N GLY A 12 -24.17 -17.00 -23.50
CA GLY A 12 -25.62 -17.08 -23.37
C GLY A 12 -26.03 -17.57 -21.98
N TRP A 13 -25.31 -18.56 -21.44
CA TRP A 13 -25.49 -18.98 -20.05
C TRP A 13 -25.20 -17.85 -19.05
N ARG A 14 -24.05 -17.15 -19.18
CA ARG A 14 -23.65 -16.04 -18.30
C ARG A 14 -24.67 -14.91 -18.32
N ASN A 15 -25.15 -14.53 -19.50
CA ASN A 15 -26.17 -13.49 -19.66
C ASN A 15 -27.48 -13.90 -18.98
N PHE A 16 -27.95 -15.12 -19.24
CA PHE A 16 -29.17 -15.63 -18.62
C PHE A 16 -29.08 -15.69 -17.09
N VAL A 17 -27.97 -16.19 -16.54
CA VAL A 17 -27.73 -16.23 -15.09
C VAL A 17 -27.64 -14.81 -14.53
N GLY A 18 -26.96 -13.89 -15.20
CA GLY A 18 -26.85 -12.49 -14.80
C GLY A 18 -28.19 -11.78 -14.70
N GLU A 19 -29.04 -11.91 -15.73
CA GLU A 19 -30.39 -11.35 -15.75
C GLU A 19 -31.26 -11.96 -14.65
N TRP A 20 -31.26 -13.29 -14.55
CA TRP A 20 -32.08 -14.01 -13.58
C TRP A 20 -31.70 -13.68 -12.13
N ILE A 21 -30.41 -13.66 -11.80
CA ILE A 21 -29.91 -13.32 -10.47
C ILE A 21 -30.18 -11.85 -10.15
N THR A 22 -30.09 -10.97 -11.15
CA THR A 22 -30.47 -9.55 -10.98
C THR A 22 -31.94 -9.41 -10.64
N GLU A 23 -32.83 -10.04 -11.40
CA GLU A 23 -34.27 -10.04 -11.13
C GLU A 23 -34.57 -10.56 -9.72
N LEU A 24 -33.98 -11.70 -9.34
CA LEU A 24 -34.14 -12.25 -7.99
C LEU A 24 -33.63 -11.28 -6.91
N SER A 25 -32.48 -10.62 -7.12
CA SER A 25 -31.91 -9.70 -6.13
C SER A 25 -32.80 -8.50 -5.77
N PHE A 26 -33.76 -8.16 -6.65
CA PHE A 26 -34.73 -7.09 -6.43
C PHE A 26 -36.13 -7.61 -6.08
N SER A 27 -36.32 -8.93 -5.97
CA SER A 27 -37.58 -9.50 -5.51
C SER A 27 -37.76 -9.39 -3.99
N ASP A 28 -39.01 -9.37 -3.54
CA ASP A 28 -39.34 -9.41 -2.11
C ASP A 28 -38.91 -10.76 -1.53
N MET A 29 -37.76 -10.78 -0.86
CA MET A 29 -37.19 -11.97 -0.22
C MET A 29 -37.02 -11.74 1.27
N VAL A 30 -37.25 -12.78 2.08
CA VAL A 30 -36.87 -12.72 3.50
C VAL A 30 -35.35 -12.89 3.65
N GLU A 31 -34.78 -12.36 4.73
CA GLU A 31 -33.32 -12.33 4.97
C GLU A 31 -32.63 -13.69 4.76
N LYS A 32 -33.28 -14.79 5.18
CA LYS A 32 -32.76 -16.16 5.01
C LYS A 32 -32.62 -16.54 3.53
N GLU A 33 -33.57 -16.13 2.69
CA GLU A 33 -33.58 -16.38 1.25
C GLU A 33 -32.54 -15.51 0.55
N ALA A 34 -32.46 -14.22 0.92
CA ALA A 34 -31.44 -13.30 0.40
C ALA A 34 -30.01 -13.79 0.75
N ARG A 35 -29.79 -14.29 1.96
CA ARG A 35 -28.51 -14.88 2.38
C ARG A 35 -28.18 -16.16 1.61
N GLY A 36 -29.19 -17.03 1.40
CA GLY A 36 -29.03 -18.23 0.60
C GLY A 36 -28.66 -17.91 -0.86
N LEU A 37 -29.35 -16.94 -1.46
CA LEU A 37 -29.08 -16.48 -2.82
C LEU A 37 -27.70 -15.85 -2.95
N ALA A 38 -27.29 -15.01 -2.00
CA ALA A 38 -25.96 -14.42 -1.97
C ALA A 38 -24.85 -15.49 -1.89
N GLY A 39 -25.01 -16.51 -1.05
CA GLY A 39 -24.04 -17.61 -0.93
C GLY A 39 -23.94 -18.48 -2.19
N HIS A 40 -25.07 -18.75 -2.85
CA HIS A 40 -25.06 -19.45 -4.14
C HIS A 40 -24.40 -18.60 -5.23
N LEU A 41 -24.65 -17.28 -5.23
CA LEU A 41 -24.02 -16.36 -6.17
C LEU A 41 -22.51 -16.28 -5.96
N ASP A 42 -22.03 -16.21 -4.72
CA ASP A 42 -20.59 -16.26 -4.43
C ASP A 42 -19.96 -17.55 -5.00
N THR A 43 -20.62 -18.69 -4.78
CA THR A 43 -20.14 -19.99 -5.30
C THR A 43 -20.07 -20.00 -6.83
N LEU A 44 -21.05 -19.39 -7.52
CA LEU A 44 -21.06 -19.30 -8.98
C LEU A 44 -19.96 -18.38 -9.51
N LEU A 45 -19.69 -17.25 -8.83
CA LEU A 45 -18.63 -16.31 -9.18
C LEU A 45 -17.23 -16.88 -8.93
N ASP A 46 -17.09 -17.78 -7.96
CA ASP A 46 -15.86 -18.54 -7.72
C ASP A 46 -15.61 -19.59 -8.82
N ILE A 47 -16.67 -20.21 -9.34
CA ILE A 47 -16.58 -21.22 -10.41
C ILE A 47 -16.30 -20.55 -11.77
N ASP A 48 -16.95 -19.42 -12.07
CA ASP A 48 -16.77 -18.68 -13.32
C ASP A 48 -16.60 -17.16 -13.05
N PRO A 49 -15.35 -16.67 -12.97
CA PRO A 49 -15.07 -15.26 -12.69
C PRO A 49 -15.59 -14.28 -13.74
N ASP A 50 -15.78 -14.68 -15.00
CA ASP A 50 -16.28 -13.78 -16.05
C ASP A 50 -17.77 -13.40 -15.83
N LEU A 51 -18.47 -14.19 -15.00
CA LEU A 51 -19.85 -13.94 -14.60
C LEU A 51 -19.99 -12.65 -13.78
N TRP A 52 -18.89 -12.12 -13.22
CA TRP A 52 -18.89 -10.81 -12.54
C TRP A 52 -19.42 -9.68 -13.41
N SER A 53 -19.17 -9.74 -14.73
CA SER A 53 -19.65 -8.73 -15.68
C SER A 53 -21.18 -8.66 -15.77
N ALA A 54 -21.86 -9.79 -15.57
CA ALA A 54 -23.31 -9.92 -15.62
C ALA A 54 -23.97 -9.78 -14.24
N CYS A 55 -23.32 -10.28 -13.19
CA CYS A 55 -23.89 -10.42 -11.84
C CYS A 55 -23.49 -9.32 -10.83
N GLY A 56 -22.52 -8.45 -11.13
CA GLY A 56 -21.96 -7.52 -10.15
C GLY A 56 -22.98 -6.58 -9.49
N LYS A 57 -24.04 -6.19 -10.23
CA LYS A 57 -25.14 -5.37 -9.70
C LYS A 57 -25.99 -6.13 -8.69
N ALA A 58 -26.35 -7.37 -9.02
CA ALA A 58 -27.15 -8.23 -8.16
C ALA A 58 -26.39 -8.62 -6.88
N HIS A 59 -25.08 -8.90 -7.02
CA HIS A 59 -24.19 -9.15 -5.89
C HIS A 59 -24.19 -7.97 -4.92
N THR A 60 -24.00 -6.76 -5.44
CA THR A 60 -24.03 -5.52 -4.64
C THR A 60 -25.40 -5.33 -3.96
N ALA A 61 -26.50 -5.50 -4.70
CA ALA A 61 -27.86 -5.36 -4.16
C ALA A 61 -28.13 -6.32 -2.99
N LEU A 62 -27.77 -7.59 -3.14
CA LEU A 62 -27.92 -8.60 -2.07
C LEU A 62 -27.08 -8.26 -0.85
N ARG A 63 -25.83 -7.80 -1.03
CA ARG A 63 -24.96 -7.41 0.08
C ARG A 63 -25.46 -6.17 0.81
N VAL A 64 -26.04 -5.21 0.10
CA VAL A 64 -26.65 -4.00 0.68
C VAL A 64 -27.94 -4.35 1.42
N ALA A 65 -28.80 -5.20 0.85
CA ALA A 65 -30.02 -5.66 1.49
C ALA A 65 -29.73 -6.43 2.79
N LEU A 66 -28.64 -7.20 2.81
CA LEU A 66 -28.13 -7.88 4.01
C LEU A 66 -27.37 -6.95 4.97
N GLY A 67 -27.13 -5.69 4.58
CA GLY A 67 -26.26 -4.72 5.27
C GLY A 67 -26.97 -3.63 6.08
N VAL A 68 -28.31 -3.66 6.25
CA VAL A 68 -29.05 -2.67 7.06
C VAL A 68 -29.18 -3.07 8.55
N VAL A 69 -28.69 -4.23 8.97
CA VAL A 69 -28.60 -4.57 10.41
C VAL A 69 -27.14 -4.58 10.86
N GLN A 70 -26.79 -3.53 11.60
CA GLN A 70 -25.52 -3.35 12.29
C GLN A 70 -25.14 -4.52 13.21
N MET A 71 -23.84 -4.83 13.18
CA MET A 71 -22.98 -5.03 14.35
C MET A 71 -23.31 -6.15 15.35
N SER A 72 -22.47 -7.19 15.33
CA SER A 72 -22.08 -7.96 16.51
C SER A 72 -20.59 -8.34 16.42
N PRO A 73 -19.85 -8.45 17.54
CA PRO A 73 -18.39 -8.35 17.55
C PRO A 73 -17.62 -9.61 17.16
N ASP A 74 -18.28 -10.75 16.93
CA ASP A 74 -17.57 -12.05 16.94
C ASP A 74 -17.88 -12.98 15.76
N VAL A 75 -18.04 -12.44 14.56
CA VAL A 75 -17.98 -13.27 13.34
C VAL A 75 -16.66 -12.98 12.63
N LYS A 76 -15.66 -13.86 12.86
CA LYS A 76 -14.43 -13.93 12.06
C LYS A 76 -14.80 -14.21 10.60
N ILE A 77 -14.92 -13.18 9.79
CA ILE A 77 -14.82 -13.33 8.33
C ILE A 77 -13.35 -13.65 8.07
N LYS A 78 -13.07 -14.91 7.73
CA LYS A 78 -11.73 -15.43 7.49
C LYS A 78 -11.24 -15.00 6.11
N GLY A 79 -11.05 -13.68 5.92
CA GLY A 79 -10.35 -13.10 4.79
C GLY A 79 -8.90 -12.82 5.18
N SER A 80 -7.94 -13.30 4.39
CA SER A 80 -6.52 -13.01 4.66
C SER A 80 -6.25 -11.51 4.53
N VAL A 81 -5.52 -10.94 5.49
CA VAL A 81 -5.13 -9.52 5.48
C VAL A 81 -3.66 -9.40 5.10
N GLY A 82 -3.33 -8.43 4.24
CA GLY A 82 -1.96 -8.11 3.85
C GLY A 82 -1.60 -6.65 4.09
N ILE A 83 -0.31 -6.35 4.22
CA ILE A 83 0.24 -4.99 4.22
C ILE A 83 1.16 -4.83 3.01
N LEU A 84 0.82 -3.91 2.09
CA LEU A 84 1.64 -3.56 0.94
C LEU A 84 2.71 -2.54 1.34
N ALA A 85 3.95 -2.97 1.26
CA ALA A 85 5.13 -2.14 1.47
C ALA A 85 5.76 -1.77 0.12
N TYR A 86 5.91 -0.46 -0.12
CA TYR A 86 6.50 0.11 -1.34
C TYR A 86 7.58 1.16 -1.03
N GLY A 87 8.16 1.10 0.18
CA GLY A 87 9.12 2.07 0.70
C GLY A 87 9.90 1.51 1.88
N SER A 88 10.08 2.29 2.96
CA SER A 88 10.89 1.87 4.12
C SER A 88 10.40 0.58 4.79
N LEU A 89 9.11 0.28 4.70
CA LEU A 89 8.54 -0.95 5.26
C LEU A 89 9.10 -2.22 4.61
N ILE A 90 9.63 -2.15 3.38
CA ILE A 90 10.22 -3.33 2.71
C ILE A 90 11.46 -3.81 3.49
N ASN A 91 12.30 -2.88 3.94
CA ASN A 91 13.55 -3.18 4.63
C ASN A 91 13.34 -3.32 6.14
N ASP A 92 12.42 -2.55 6.71
CA ASP A 92 12.09 -2.58 8.14
C ASP A 92 10.57 -2.45 8.34
N PRO A 93 9.83 -3.56 8.33
CA PRO A 93 8.41 -3.57 8.69
C PRO A 93 8.17 -3.20 10.17
N GLY A 94 9.19 -3.24 11.02
CA GLY A 94 9.08 -3.03 12.46
C GLY A 94 8.59 -4.28 13.20
N ALA A 95 8.88 -4.35 14.51
CA ALA A 95 8.67 -5.56 15.31
C ALA A 95 7.23 -6.09 15.27
N GLU A 96 6.25 -5.19 15.26
CA GLU A 96 4.83 -5.56 15.31
C GLU A 96 4.35 -6.21 14.02
N ILE A 97 4.62 -5.59 12.87
CA ILE A 97 4.25 -6.14 11.56
C ILE A 97 5.06 -7.42 11.29
N SER A 98 6.35 -7.43 11.64
CA SER A 98 7.19 -8.65 11.53
C SER A 98 6.60 -9.83 12.30
N ALA A 99 6.22 -9.62 13.56
CA ALA A 99 5.68 -10.68 14.40
C ALA A 99 4.32 -11.19 13.92
N ALA A 100 3.51 -10.31 13.31
CA ALA A 100 2.20 -10.63 12.76
C ALA A 100 2.26 -11.26 11.35
N THR A 101 3.42 -11.24 10.68
CA THR A 101 3.56 -11.73 9.29
C THR A 101 3.68 -13.25 9.25
N ALA A 102 2.73 -13.90 8.59
CA ALA A 102 2.75 -15.34 8.34
C ALA A 102 3.60 -15.71 7.11
N ARG A 103 3.55 -14.89 6.05
CA ARG A 103 4.38 -15.05 4.85
C ARG A 103 4.56 -13.73 4.10
N THR A 104 5.58 -13.67 3.25
CA THR A 104 5.90 -12.49 2.45
C THR A 104 5.79 -12.81 0.97
N LEU A 105 5.03 -12.00 0.22
CA LEU A 105 4.94 -12.06 -1.24
C LEU A 105 5.78 -10.93 -1.84
N SER A 106 6.75 -11.27 -2.68
CA SER A 106 7.68 -10.30 -3.29
C SER A 106 7.91 -10.50 -4.79
N ALA A 107 7.53 -11.67 -5.34
CA ALA A 107 7.58 -11.95 -6.76
C ALA A 107 6.39 -11.27 -7.47
N ASP A 108 6.69 -10.49 -8.51
CA ASP A 108 5.72 -9.83 -9.38
C ASP A 108 4.69 -8.93 -8.68
N VAL A 109 5.00 -8.46 -7.48
CA VAL A 109 4.18 -7.49 -6.74
C VAL A 109 4.61 -6.07 -7.11
N ALA A 110 3.67 -5.28 -7.60
CA ALA A 110 3.84 -3.85 -7.87
C ALA A 110 2.70 -3.03 -7.26
N THR A 111 2.92 -1.74 -7.03
CA THR A 111 1.85 -0.83 -6.63
C THR A 111 0.80 -0.69 -7.73
N LEU A 112 -0.48 -0.61 -7.36
CA LEU A 112 -1.56 -0.31 -8.33
C LEU A 112 -1.64 1.18 -8.68
N PHE A 113 -1.00 2.01 -7.87
CA PHE A 113 -0.93 3.46 -7.99
C PHE A 113 0.50 3.92 -8.31
N PRO A 114 0.66 5.06 -8.99
CA PRO A 114 1.96 5.66 -9.22
C PRO A 114 2.59 6.16 -7.91
N VAL A 115 3.92 6.06 -7.82
CA VAL A 115 4.73 6.47 -6.66
C VAL A 115 5.90 7.32 -7.13
N GLU A 116 6.26 8.33 -6.33
CA GLU A 116 7.47 9.14 -6.53
C GLU A 116 8.04 9.61 -5.17
N PHE A 117 9.30 10.05 -5.14
CA PHE A 117 9.97 10.71 -4.01
C PHE A 117 9.41 12.13 -3.73
N ALA A 118 8.08 12.29 -3.71
CA ALA A 118 7.41 13.58 -3.73
C ALA A 118 7.07 14.15 -2.34
N ARG A 119 7.58 13.54 -1.26
CA ARG A 119 7.36 14.02 0.11
C ARG A 119 8.65 14.26 0.86
N SER A 120 8.84 15.47 1.39
CA SER A 120 9.86 15.80 2.36
C SER A 120 9.46 15.32 3.77
N SER A 121 10.35 14.56 4.41
CA SER A 121 10.13 13.98 5.73
C SER A 121 10.96 14.65 6.83
N SER A 122 10.30 15.31 7.79
CA SER A 122 10.97 15.96 8.92
C SER A 122 11.77 14.99 9.80
N SER A 123 11.28 13.75 9.95
CA SER A 123 11.98 12.69 10.71
C SER A 123 13.24 12.17 10.02
N ARG A 124 13.49 12.60 8.78
CA ARG A 124 14.65 12.30 7.95
C ARG A 124 15.39 13.57 7.52
N LYS A 125 15.40 14.60 8.38
CA LYS A 125 16.00 15.92 8.09
C LYS A 125 15.55 16.50 6.74
N ASN A 126 14.25 16.42 6.46
CA ASN A 126 13.60 16.90 5.23
C ASN A 126 13.99 16.13 3.95
N ALA A 127 14.51 14.90 4.08
CA ALA A 127 14.78 14.04 2.94
C ALA A 127 13.53 13.74 2.11
N PRO A 128 13.68 13.59 0.78
CA PRO A 128 12.63 13.04 -0.07
C PRO A 128 12.28 11.59 0.28
N THR A 129 10.99 11.27 0.28
CA THR A 129 10.42 9.96 0.61
C THR A 129 9.33 9.57 -0.37
N LEU A 130 9.16 8.25 -0.56
CA LEU A 130 8.19 7.69 -1.50
C LEU A 130 6.76 7.89 -0.99
N VAL A 131 5.91 8.42 -1.86
CA VAL A 131 4.47 8.56 -1.62
C VAL A 131 3.68 8.31 -2.90
N PRO A 132 2.40 7.94 -2.81
CA PRO A 132 1.52 7.88 -3.97
C PRO A 132 1.35 9.26 -4.62
N VAL A 133 1.40 9.31 -5.94
CA VAL A 133 1.21 10.52 -6.76
C VAL A 133 0.33 10.23 -7.97
N GLU A 134 -0.24 11.25 -8.59
CA GLU A 134 -1.01 11.10 -9.84
C GLU A 134 -0.09 10.82 -11.04
N ASN A 135 1.02 11.55 -11.13
CA ASN A 135 2.02 11.43 -12.19
C ASN A 135 3.31 10.83 -11.62
N GLY A 136 3.51 9.54 -11.83
CA GLY A 136 4.67 8.79 -11.34
C GLY A 136 4.73 7.40 -11.98
N GLU A 137 5.43 6.47 -11.34
CA GLU A 137 5.55 5.09 -11.85
C GLU A 137 5.00 4.08 -10.85
N ARG A 138 4.46 2.97 -11.37
CA ARG A 138 4.16 1.81 -10.52
C ARG A 138 5.48 1.16 -10.15
N VAL A 139 5.71 0.95 -8.86
CA VAL A 139 6.99 0.45 -8.36
C VAL A 139 6.85 -0.95 -7.80
N LYS A 140 7.96 -1.69 -7.79
CA LYS A 140 8.07 -2.95 -7.07
C LYS A 140 7.66 -2.77 -5.61
N ALA A 141 6.88 -3.71 -5.11
CA ALA A 141 6.39 -3.72 -3.74
C ALA A 141 6.50 -5.13 -3.14
N VAL A 142 6.16 -5.23 -1.86
CA VAL A 142 6.11 -6.47 -1.09
C VAL A 142 4.79 -6.50 -0.33
N ILE A 143 4.15 -7.66 -0.23
CA ILE A 143 2.99 -7.84 0.65
C ILE A 143 3.40 -8.71 1.82
N PHE A 144 3.30 -8.17 3.03
CA PHE A 144 3.36 -8.93 4.28
C PHE A 144 1.97 -9.51 4.54
N VAL A 145 1.79 -10.81 4.31
CA VAL A 145 0.54 -11.51 4.59
C VAL A 145 0.51 -11.83 6.07
N LEU A 146 -0.51 -11.34 6.77
CA LEU A 146 -0.65 -11.47 8.20
C LEU A 146 -1.26 -12.81 8.58
N ALA A 147 -1.01 -13.25 9.82
CA ALA A 147 -1.60 -14.46 10.38
C ALA A 147 -3.14 -14.37 10.44
N ASP A 148 -3.82 -15.52 10.32
CA ASP A 148 -5.29 -15.65 10.21
C ASP A 148 -6.06 -15.00 11.38
N GLU A 149 -5.44 -14.90 12.55
CA GLU A 149 -6.00 -14.26 13.74
C GLU A 149 -5.95 -12.74 13.71
N VAL A 150 -5.15 -12.15 12.82
CA VAL A 150 -5.00 -10.69 12.72
C VAL A 150 -6.17 -10.10 11.96
N THR A 151 -6.97 -9.31 12.68
CA THR A 151 -8.10 -8.58 12.10
C THR A 151 -7.62 -7.38 11.28
N ILE A 152 -8.47 -6.93 10.35
CA ILE A 152 -8.21 -5.70 9.57
C ILE A 152 -7.98 -4.50 10.49
N SER A 153 -8.72 -4.38 11.60
CA SER A 153 -8.55 -3.27 12.56
C SER A 153 -7.16 -3.29 13.18
N GLN A 154 -6.71 -4.46 13.66
CA GLN A 154 -5.36 -4.61 14.21
C GLN A 154 -4.29 -4.27 13.16
N ALA A 155 -4.47 -4.74 11.92
CA ALA A 155 -3.54 -4.44 10.83
C ALA A 155 -3.48 -2.93 10.51
N ARG A 156 -4.62 -2.22 10.52
CA ARG A 156 -4.65 -0.75 10.36
C ARG A 156 -3.89 -0.05 11.49
N ASP A 157 -4.09 -0.51 12.72
CA ASP A 157 -3.43 0.03 13.90
C ASP A 157 -1.90 -0.17 13.86
N MET A 158 -1.46 -1.39 13.53
CA MET A 158 -0.04 -1.74 13.36
C MET A 158 0.62 -0.82 12.33
N LEU A 159 -0.03 -0.68 11.18
CA LEU A 159 0.48 0.11 10.08
C LEU A 159 0.53 1.60 10.42
N TRP A 160 -0.51 2.13 11.06
CA TRP A 160 -0.52 3.52 11.52
C TRP A 160 0.53 3.80 12.60
N ARG A 161 0.71 2.91 13.58
CA ARG A 161 1.77 3.01 14.59
C ARG A 161 3.14 3.03 13.95
N ARG A 162 3.37 2.16 12.94
CA ARG A 162 4.63 2.10 12.19
C ARG A 162 4.98 3.41 11.49
N GLU A 163 4.00 4.06 10.86
CA GLU A 163 4.21 5.33 10.14
C GLU A 163 4.35 6.53 11.06
N THR A 164 3.59 6.55 12.16
CA THR A 164 3.61 7.65 13.13
C THR A 164 4.70 7.50 14.20
N ARG A 165 5.37 6.35 14.25
CA ARG A 165 6.29 5.92 15.32
C ARG A 165 5.63 5.96 16.70
N ASN A 166 4.33 5.70 16.76
CA ASN A 166 3.58 5.63 18.00
C ASN A 166 3.64 4.20 18.56
N ALA A 167 3.73 4.05 19.88
CA ALA A 167 3.86 2.73 20.52
C ALA A 167 2.51 2.03 20.78
N THR A 168 1.42 2.78 21.02
CA THR A 168 0.18 2.20 21.59
C THR A 168 -1.13 2.79 21.05
N GLY A 169 -1.09 3.68 20.06
CA GLY A 169 -2.32 4.31 19.54
C GLY A 169 -3.12 3.43 18.56
N ILE A 170 -4.41 3.75 18.43
CA ILE A 170 -5.37 3.13 17.52
C ILE A 170 -5.56 4.05 16.31
N TYR A 171 -5.59 3.47 15.11
CA TYR A 171 -5.86 4.21 13.88
C TYR A 171 -7.27 4.75 13.90
N ARG A 172 -7.38 6.06 13.65
CA ARG A 172 -8.65 6.73 13.34
C ARG A 172 -8.47 7.46 12.04
N GLN A 173 -9.39 7.25 11.11
CA GLN A 173 -9.38 7.97 9.85
C GLN A 173 -9.43 9.49 10.13
N PRO A 174 -8.48 10.28 9.61
CA PRO A 174 -8.46 11.72 9.81
C PRO A 174 -9.75 12.37 9.28
N VAL A 175 -10.47 13.10 10.15
CA VAL A 175 -11.71 13.81 9.79
C VAL A 175 -11.42 15.12 9.05
N ASN A 176 -10.37 15.84 9.48
CA ASN A 176 -9.89 17.07 8.86
C ASN A 176 -8.44 16.87 8.40
N PRO A 177 -8.22 16.29 7.20
CA PRO A 177 -6.89 15.90 6.78
C PRO A 177 -6.01 17.11 6.44
N THR A 178 -4.75 17.00 6.83
CA THR A 178 -3.67 17.92 6.46
C THR A 178 -2.65 17.19 5.59
N ASN A 179 -1.66 17.89 5.05
CA ASN A 179 -0.55 17.25 4.32
C ASN A 179 0.32 16.30 5.18
N LYS A 180 0.12 16.27 6.50
CA LYS A 180 0.78 15.34 7.43
C LYS A 180 -0.10 14.16 7.82
N SER A 181 -1.37 14.15 7.42
CA SER A 181 -2.31 13.10 7.76
C SER A 181 -1.92 11.79 7.10
N VAL A 182 -1.75 10.75 7.92
CA VAL A 182 -1.51 9.37 7.47
C VAL A 182 -2.85 8.70 7.27
N PHE A 183 -3.07 8.20 6.05
CA PHE A 183 -4.20 7.34 5.73
C PHE A 183 -3.75 5.90 5.59
N VAL A 184 -4.56 4.99 6.11
CA VAL A 184 -4.49 3.57 5.75
C VAL A 184 -5.58 3.30 4.72
N LYS A 185 -5.16 2.98 3.49
CA LYS A 185 -6.04 2.67 2.36
C LYS A 185 -6.08 1.17 2.11
N GLU A 186 -7.07 0.73 1.35
CA GLU A 186 -7.40 -0.68 1.15
C GLU A 186 -7.50 -1.01 -0.32
N ILE A 187 -7.02 -2.21 -0.66
CA ILE A 187 -7.19 -2.85 -1.95
C ILE A 187 -7.87 -4.19 -1.68
N ASN A 188 -8.94 -4.48 -2.41
CA ASN A 188 -9.64 -5.76 -2.31
C ASN A 188 -9.04 -6.75 -3.28
N GLN A 189 -9.00 -8.03 -2.90
CA GLN A 189 -8.71 -9.15 -3.81
C GLN A 189 -7.42 -8.96 -4.61
N PHE A 190 -6.31 -8.66 -3.92
CA PHE A 190 -5.02 -8.35 -4.54
C PHE A 190 -4.01 -9.48 -4.28
N HIS A 191 -3.46 -10.08 -5.33
CA HIS A 191 -2.60 -11.28 -5.26
C HIS A 191 -3.21 -12.43 -4.42
N GLY A 192 -4.53 -12.64 -4.55
CA GLY A 192 -5.25 -13.69 -3.82
C GLY A 192 -5.45 -13.39 -2.32
N ILE A 193 -5.29 -12.13 -1.92
CA ILE A 193 -5.52 -11.66 -0.54
C ILE A 193 -6.78 -10.80 -0.50
N ASP A 194 -7.71 -11.14 0.38
CA ASP A 194 -9.01 -10.46 0.49
C ASP A 194 -8.87 -8.95 0.72
N LYS A 195 -8.02 -8.54 1.68
CA LYS A 195 -7.77 -7.15 2.01
C LYS A 195 -6.29 -6.85 2.11
N VAL A 196 -5.79 -5.93 1.29
CA VAL A 196 -4.42 -5.44 1.37
C VAL A 196 -4.43 -3.96 1.77
N LEU A 197 -3.76 -3.67 2.89
CA LEU A 197 -3.63 -2.33 3.45
C LEU A 197 -2.35 -1.66 3.00
N TYR A 198 -2.39 -0.35 2.78
CA TYR A 198 -1.20 0.43 2.48
C TYR A 198 -1.30 1.84 3.04
N THR A 199 -0.14 2.44 3.29
CA THR A 199 -0.07 3.81 3.82
C THR A 199 -0.16 4.81 2.68
N SER A 200 -0.83 5.93 2.91
CA SER A 200 -0.96 7.01 1.93
C SER A 200 -0.82 8.33 2.68
N ILE A 201 0.17 9.12 2.29
CA ILE A 201 0.44 10.45 2.83
C ILE A 201 0.58 11.39 1.63
N ALA A 202 0.07 12.62 1.75
CA ALA A 202 0.13 13.59 0.67
C ALA A 202 1.58 13.95 0.32
N ALA A 203 1.83 14.14 -0.98
CA ALA A 203 3.02 14.83 -1.47
C ALA A 203 3.05 16.28 -0.93
N ASN A 204 4.26 16.79 -0.71
CA ASN A 204 4.47 18.16 -0.23
C ASN A 204 5.71 18.84 -0.83
N ILE A 205 6.33 18.21 -1.83
CA ILE A 205 7.38 18.82 -2.65
C ILE A 205 6.71 19.41 -3.89
N GLU A 206 6.67 20.73 -3.98
CA GLU A 206 5.99 21.43 -5.08
C GLU A 206 6.79 21.34 -6.39
N THR A 207 8.10 21.58 -6.33
CA THR A 207 9.00 21.49 -7.49
C THR A 207 9.63 20.10 -7.54
N LEU A 208 8.94 19.17 -8.20
CA LEU A 208 9.37 17.77 -8.28
C LEU A 208 10.33 17.55 -9.46
N THR A 209 11.61 17.86 -9.25
CA THR A 209 12.70 17.60 -10.22
C THR A 209 13.84 16.81 -9.59
N ALA A 210 14.60 16.09 -10.41
CA ALA A 210 15.76 15.33 -9.97
C ALA A 210 16.79 16.19 -9.21
N GLU A 211 17.01 17.41 -9.67
CA GLU A 211 17.94 18.37 -9.08
C GLU A 211 17.48 18.82 -7.70
N HIS A 212 16.19 19.13 -7.56
CA HIS A 212 15.62 19.57 -6.28
C HIS A 212 15.61 18.43 -5.26
N LEU A 213 15.28 17.21 -5.69
CA LEU A 213 15.38 16.01 -4.86
C LEU A 213 16.82 15.78 -4.38
N ALA A 214 17.81 15.93 -5.29
CA ALA A 214 19.23 15.83 -4.95
C ALA A 214 19.66 16.87 -3.91
N ASP A 215 19.22 18.12 -4.04
CA ASP A 215 19.52 19.17 -3.08
C ASP A 215 18.96 18.85 -1.69
N LEU A 216 17.70 18.42 -1.61
CA LEU A 216 17.08 18.01 -0.34
C LEU A 216 17.80 16.81 0.30
N ALA A 217 18.19 15.82 -0.50
CA ALA A 217 18.89 14.63 -0.02
C ALA A 217 20.29 14.95 0.52
N ILE A 218 21.04 15.79 -0.20
CA ILE A 218 22.37 16.25 0.23
C ILE A 218 22.29 17.07 1.50
N GLN A 219 21.31 17.98 1.60
CA GLN A 219 21.08 18.76 2.82
C GLN A 219 20.71 17.86 4.00
N SER A 220 19.85 16.87 3.78
CA SER A 220 19.50 15.86 4.77
C SER A 220 20.73 15.09 5.27
N ALA A 221 21.58 14.60 4.37
CA ALA A 221 22.80 13.87 4.71
C ALA A 221 23.79 14.71 5.52
N LYS A 222 23.93 16.01 5.22
CA LYS A 222 24.78 16.93 6.00
C LYS A 222 24.22 17.24 7.39
N ALA A 223 22.90 17.08 7.59
CA ALA A 223 22.20 17.49 8.80
C ALA A 223 21.97 16.34 9.80
N VAL A 224 22.25 15.09 9.44
CA VAL A 224 22.14 13.95 10.36
C VAL A 224 23.35 13.84 11.28
N SER A 225 23.11 13.46 12.53
CA SER A 225 24.14 13.00 13.44
C SER A 225 24.62 11.59 13.09
N ALA A 226 25.77 11.16 13.64
CA ALA A 226 26.30 9.81 13.41
C ALA A 226 25.30 8.70 13.80
N GLY A 227 24.54 8.88 14.89
CA GLY A 227 23.51 7.93 15.31
C GLY A 227 22.31 7.88 14.35
N GLU A 228 21.88 9.04 13.83
CA GLU A 228 20.80 9.13 12.83
C GLU A 228 21.23 8.55 11.48
N LEU A 229 22.49 8.73 11.10
CA LEU A 229 23.10 8.11 9.92
C LEU A 229 23.13 6.59 10.05
N ALA A 230 23.56 6.06 11.20
CA ALA A 230 23.56 4.62 11.46
C ALA A 230 22.14 4.00 11.38
N ALA A 231 21.11 4.80 11.72
CA ALA A 231 19.71 4.42 11.54
C ALA A 231 19.16 4.67 10.11
N GLY A 232 20.01 5.11 9.17
CA GLY A 232 19.65 5.37 7.78
C GLY A 232 18.60 6.46 7.61
N LEU A 233 18.63 7.49 8.46
CA LEU A 233 17.64 8.58 8.48
C LEU A 233 17.95 9.70 7.49
N ASP A 234 19.05 9.66 6.75
CA ASP A 234 19.31 10.63 5.69
C ASP A 234 18.66 10.24 4.35
N GLY A 235 18.56 11.23 3.46
CA GLY A 235 17.92 11.06 2.15
C GLY A 235 18.72 10.22 1.15
N ILE A 236 20.05 10.21 1.23
CA ILE A 236 20.89 9.48 0.27
C ILE A 236 20.87 7.99 0.61
N THR A 237 20.99 7.63 1.88
CA THR A 237 20.81 6.25 2.36
C THR A 237 19.41 5.74 2.04
N TYR A 238 18.37 6.57 2.21
CA TYR A 238 17.00 6.19 1.85
C TYR A 238 16.84 5.89 0.35
N LEU A 239 17.38 6.75 -0.52
CA LEU A 239 17.40 6.49 -1.98
C LEU A 239 18.15 5.20 -2.30
N HIS A 240 19.34 5.02 -1.70
CA HIS A 240 20.16 3.83 -1.92
C HIS A 240 19.40 2.55 -1.55
N HIS A 241 18.75 2.52 -0.38
CA HIS A 241 17.92 1.41 0.06
C HIS A 241 16.73 1.13 -0.85
N ALA A 242 16.07 2.18 -1.37
CA ALA A 242 14.96 2.02 -2.32
C ALA A 242 15.44 1.36 -3.63
N ILE A 243 16.52 1.88 -4.23
CA ILE A 243 17.10 1.33 -5.47
C ILE A 243 17.56 -0.12 -5.26
N SER A 244 18.24 -0.40 -4.15
CA SER A 244 18.70 -1.76 -3.81
C SER A 244 17.55 -2.74 -3.60
N ALA A 245 16.38 -2.27 -3.16
CA ALA A 245 15.16 -3.08 -3.07
C ALA A 245 14.47 -3.30 -4.44
N GLY A 246 14.97 -2.67 -5.51
CA GLY A 246 14.39 -2.69 -6.85
C GLY A 246 13.25 -1.69 -7.04
N ILE A 247 13.08 -0.72 -6.13
CA ILE A 247 12.13 0.38 -6.31
C ILE A 247 12.76 1.38 -7.27
N LYS A 248 12.10 1.60 -8.41
CA LYS A 248 12.51 2.57 -9.42
C LYS A 248 11.30 3.40 -9.85
N THR A 249 11.32 4.66 -9.46
CA THR A 249 10.35 5.68 -9.89
C THR A 249 10.79 6.35 -11.18
N HIS A 250 9.95 7.24 -11.73
CA HIS A 250 10.27 8.02 -12.91
C HIS A 250 11.58 8.80 -12.75
N LEU A 251 11.74 9.52 -11.62
CA LEU A 251 12.91 10.37 -11.37
C LEU A 251 14.12 9.64 -10.77
N SER A 252 14.03 8.35 -10.44
CA SER A 252 15.06 7.64 -9.65
C SER A 252 16.47 7.71 -10.26
N ASN A 253 16.59 7.54 -11.57
CA ASN A 253 17.88 7.56 -12.26
C ASN A 253 18.51 8.95 -12.29
N ASP A 254 17.72 9.96 -12.62
CA ASP A 254 18.19 11.34 -12.75
C ASP A 254 18.47 11.93 -11.37
N TYR A 255 17.63 11.62 -10.37
CA TYR A 255 17.84 11.98 -8.97
C TYR A 255 19.16 11.41 -8.43
N ARG A 256 19.43 10.12 -8.67
CA ARG A 256 20.72 9.50 -8.34
C ARG A 256 21.87 10.23 -9.04
N SER A 257 21.75 10.47 -10.35
CA SER A 257 22.80 11.11 -11.15
C SER A 257 23.09 12.54 -10.67
N ALA A 258 22.05 13.31 -10.33
CA ALA A 258 22.17 14.65 -9.78
C ALA A 258 22.89 14.67 -8.42
N ILE A 259 22.64 13.69 -7.53
CA ILE A 259 23.41 13.54 -6.28
C ILE A 259 24.89 13.30 -6.59
N LEU A 260 25.21 12.37 -7.49
CA LEU A 260 26.58 12.00 -7.83
C LEU A 260 27.34 13.18 -8.45
N GLN A 261 26.69 13.91 -9.37
CA GLN A 261 27.25 15.12 -9.99
C GLN A 261 27.51 16.22 -8.96
N LYS A 262 26.53 16.55 -8.10
CA LYS A 262 26.65 17.60 -7.09
C LYS A 262 27.65 17.25 -5.98
N SER A 263 27.78 15.97 -5.65
CA SER A 263 28.74 15.49 -4.63
C SER A 263 30.13 15.20 -5.21
N GLY A 264 30.28 15.09 -6.53
CA GLY A 264 31.51 14.67 -7.20
C GLY A 264 31.94 13.25 -6.82
N CYS A 265 30.98 12.34 -6.61
CA CYS A 265 31.21 10.96 -6.18
C CYS A 265 30.80 9.97 -7.28
N VAL A 266 31.39 8.78 -7.26
CA VAL A 266 31.13 7.73 -8.26
C VAL A 266 29.89 6.88 -7.94
N ASP A 267 29.49 6.83 -6.67
CA ASP A 267 28.33 6.10 -6.18
C ASP A 267 27.72 6.72 -4.91
N LEU A 268 26.55 6.23 -4.52
CA LEU A 268 25.81 6.73 -3.36
C LEU A 268 26.54 6.46 -2.03
N PRO A 269 27.15 5.27 -1.79
CA PRO A 269 27.97 5.04 -0.60
C PRO A 269 29.11 6.06 -0.42
N ALA A 270 29.86 6.36 -1.49
CA ALA A 270 30.91 7.38 -1.46
C ALA A 270 30.34 8.78 -1.17
N ALA A 271 29.18 9.12 -1.75
CA ALA A 271 28.49 10.37 -1.47
C ALA A 271 28.07 10.48 0.00
N ILE A 272 27.51 9.41 0.59
CA ILE A 272 27.16 9.35 2.01
C ILE A 272 28.40 9.61 2.86
N GLN A 273 29.46 8.82 2.67
CA GLN A 273 30.70 8.95 3.44
C GLN A 273 31.29 10.37 3.37
N LYS A 274 31.33 10.97 2.17
CA LYS A 274 31.85 12.33 1.97
C LYS A 274 31.00 13.40 2.64
N LEU A 275 29.68 13.29 2.54
CA LEU A 275 28.75 14.35 2.97
C LEU A 275 28.42 14.29 4.46
N THR A 276 28.65 13.15 5.11
CA THR A 276 28.41 12.98 6.56
C THR A 276 29.70 12.94 7.37
N ALA A 277 30.87 13.03 6.74
CA ALA A 277 32.14 13.11 7.45
C ALA A 277 32.14 14.37 8.34
N PRO A 278 32.58 14.27 9.61
CA PRO A 278 32.74 15.46 10.43
C PRO A 278 33.73 16.38 9.72
N ALA A 279 33.35 17.64 9.52
CA ALA A 279 34.24 18.64 8.97
C ALA A 279 35.53 18.61 9.80
N THR A 280 36.66 18.29 9.18
CA THR A 280 37.97 18.46 9.77
C THR A 280 38.04 19.92 10.17
N ARG A 281 37.95 20.20 11.47
CA ARG A 281 38.27 21.52 12.00
C ARG A 281 39.75 21.70 11.71
N GLU A 282 40.06 22.42 10.63
CA GLU A 282 41.36 23.05 10.50
C GLU A 282 41.49 23.94 11.74
N HIS A 283 42.27 23.43 12.71
CA HIS A 283 42.82 24.25 13.76
C HIS A 283 43.80 25.20 13.06
N ASP A 284 43.32 26.39 12.72
CA ASP A 284 44.20 27.53 12.46
C ASP A 284 45.12 27.70 13.67
N LYS A 285 46.40 27.44 13.42
CA LYS A 285 47.53 27.88 14.24
C LYS A 285 48.03 29.21 13.70
#